data_AF-A0A1F7UPF0-F1
#
_entry.id   AF-A0A1F7UPF0-F1
#
_cell.length_a   1.000
_cell.length_b   1.000
_cell.length_c   1.000
_cell.angle_alpha   90.00
_cell.angle_beta   90.00
_cell.angle_gamma   90.00
#
_symmetry.space_group_name_H-M   'P 1'
#
loop_
_entity.id
_entity.type
_entity.pdbx_description
1 polymer ?
#
loop_
_entity_poly.entity_id
_entity_poly.type
_entity_poly.pdbx_seq_one_letter_code
_entity_poly.pdbx_strand_id
1 'polypeptide(L)'
;MRIETKQPNHDLCPPGLLFVADLLARVPERQRDLLDHEITKREREQTLTRETRHLLSWHPLHTTKTVLLYGVLTFVLAWVIGALGSLGRAYAALKAAEVTIPLPVVKDFVFNIGSFVPTSTTFGLASQFPAFTFRDSLYIGLGVAAAVAIEKLIFAALQWNRARALHASEAELEQEIATLKEWRRGASR
;
A
#
# COMPACT_ATOMS: atom_id res chain seq x y z
N MET A 1 -11.68 -59.17 -22.24
CA MET A 1 -10.60 -58.21 -22.59
C MET A 1 -10.32 -57.36 -21.37
N ARG A 2 -9.23 -57.61 -20.66
CA ARG A 2 -8.76 -56.72 -19.59
C ARG A 2 -8.11 -55.52 -20.27
N ILE A 3 -8.70 -54.34 -20.12
CA ILE A 3 -8.05 -53.08 -20.47
C ILE A 3 -6.92 -52.94 -19.45
N GLU A 4 -5.68 -53.12 -19.88
CA GLU A 4 -4.51 -52.78 -19.07
C GLU A 4 -4.47 -51.25 -18.98
N THR A 5 -5.20 -50.71 -18.00
CA THR A 5 -5.06 -49.32 -17.59
C THR A 5 -3.62 -49.17 -17.11
N LYS A 6 -2.80 -48.47 -17.90
CA LYS A 6 -1.43 -48.10 -17.54
C LYS A 6 -1.51 -47.28 -16.25
N GLN A 7 -1.33 -47.95 -15.11
CA GLN A 7 -1.42 -47.29 -13.81
C GLN A 7 -0.40 -46.15 -13.76
N PRO A 8 -0.79 -44.98 -13.25
CA PRO A 8 0.15 -43.87 -13.10
C PRO A 8 1.29 -44.32 -12.17
N ASN A 9 2.52 -44.20 -12.65
CA ASN A 9 3.71 -44.54 -11.88
C ASN A 9 3.81 -43.56 -10.71
N HIS A 10 3.56 -44.03 -9.48
CA HIS A 10 3.49 -43.17 -8.29
C HIS A 10 4.78 -42.38 -8.04
N ASP A 11 5.94 -42.90 -8.46
CA ASP A 11 7.26 -42.29 -8.23
C ASP A 11 7.56 -41.07 -9.14
N LEU A 12 6.80 -40.87 -10.23
CA LEU A 12 6.96 -39.76 -11.19
C LEU A 12 5.79 -38.78 -11.15
N CYS A 13 4.87 -38.95 -10.20
CA CYS A 13 3.64 -38.18 -10.12
C CYS A 13 3.87 -36.86 -9.37
N PRO A 14 3.48 -35.70 -9.92
CA PRO A 14 3.47 -34.44 -9.18
C PRO A 14 2.72 -34.58 -7.85
N PRO A 15 3.20 -33.97 -6.76
CA PRO A 15 2.63 -34.16 -5.43
C PRO A 15 1.13 -33.79 -5.36
N GLY A 16 0.70 -32.75 -6.08
CA GLY A 16 -0.70 -32.33 -6.15
C GLY A 16 -1.62 -33.24 -6.97
N LEU A 17 -1.08 -34.31 -7.59
CA LEU A 17 -1.82 -35.34 -8.33
C LEU A 17 -1.84 -36.71 -7.63
N LEU A 18 -1.16 -36.89 -6.50
CA LEU A 18 -1.11 -38.17 -5.77
C LEU A 18 -2.52 -38.65 -5.36
N PHE A 19 -3.36 -37.73 -4.90
CA PHE A 19 -4.76 -38.02 -4.57
C PHE A 19 -5.55 -38.47 -5.80
N VAL A 20 -5.33 -37.82 -6.95
CA VAL A 20 -6.01 -38.17 -8.20
C VAL A 20 -5.56 -39.56 -8.65
N ALA A 21 -4.28 -39.87 -8.57
CA ALA A 21 -3.74 -41.20 -8.91
C ALA A 21 -4.39 -42.32 -8.05
N ASP A 22 -4.50 -42.13 -6.74
CA ASP A 22 -5.17 -43.09 -5.84
C ASP A 22 -6.67 -43.20 -6.16
N LEU A 23 -7.35 -42.08 -6.43
CA LEU A 23 -8.77 -42.09 -6.79
C LEU A 23 -9.04 -42.85 -8.09
N LEU A 24 -8.19 -42.66 -9.11
CA LEU A 24 -8.31 -43.38 -10.40
C LEU A 24 -8.05 -44.88 -10.23
N ALA A 25 -7.16 -45.29 -9.31
CA ALA A 25 -6.92 -46.69 -8.99
C ALA A 25 -8.14 -47.35 -8.33
N ARG A 26 -8.89 -46.60 -7.50
CA ARG A 26 -10.06 -47.10 -6.77
C ARG A 26 -11.34 -47.14 -7.62
N VAL A 27 -11.48 -46.24 -8.60
CA VAL A 27 -12.71 -46.13 -9.42
C VAL A 27 -12.37 -46.11 -10.91
N PRO A 28 -11.90 -47.24 -11.49
CA PRO A 28 -11.49 -47.29 -12.90
C PRO A 28 -12.66 -47.09 -13.87
N GLU A 29 -13.90 -47.42 -13.48
CA GLU A 29 -15.07 -47.30 -14.35
C GLU A 29 -15.39 -45.85 -14.75
N ARG A 30 -15.03 -44.87 -13.91
CA ARG A 30 -15.26 -43.43 -14.15
C ARG A 30 -13.97 -42.66 -14.43
N GLN A 31 -12.91 -43.35 -14.82
CA GLN A 31 -11.58 -42.76 -14.96
C GLN A 31 -11.57 -41.56 -15.92
N ARG A 32 -12.31 -41.62 -17.03
CA ARG A 32 -12.40 -40.53 -18.01
C ARG A 32 -13.09 -39.30 -17.46
N ASP A 33 -14.25 -39.46 -16.84
CA ASP A 33 -15.04 -38.35 -16.29
C ASP A 33 -14.27 -37.65 -15.16
N LEU A 34 -13.57 -38.42 -14.32
CA LEU A 34 -12.72 -37.88 -13.24
C LEU A 34 -11.54 -37.08 -13.80
N LEU A 35 -10.85 -37.61 -14.82
CA LEU A 35 -9.75 -36.91 -15.48
C LEU A 35 -10.22 -35.61 -16.15
N ASP A 36 -11.35 -35.64 -16.85
CA ASP A 36 -11.89 -34.46 -17.53
C ASP A 36 -12.31 -33.37 -16.52
N HIS A 37 -12.89 -33.78 -15.39
CA HIS A 37 -13.22 -32.87 -14.31
C HIS A 37 -11.97 -32.21 -13.71
N GLU A 38 -10.95 -32.99 -13.36
CA GLU A 38 -9.71 -32.46 -12.75
C GLU A 38 -8.92 -31.58 -13.72
N ILE A 39 -8.86 -31.93 -15.02
CA ILE A 39 -8.26 -31.06 -16.05
C ILE A 39 -8.97 -29.72 -16.09
N THR A 40 -10.31 -29.73 -16.19
CA THR A 40 -11.11 -28.49 -16.26
C THR A 40 -10.93 -27.65 -15.01
N LYS A 41 -10.86 -28.28 -13.83
CA LYS A 41 -10.66 -27.60 -12.56
C LYS A 41 -9.30 -26.90 -12.52
N ARG A 42 -8.20 -27.60 -12.87
CA ARG A 42 -6.85 -27.03 -12.87
C ARG A 42 -6.66 -25.95 -13.94
N GLU A 43 -7.29 -26.08 -15.11
CA GLU A 43 -7.31 -25.02 -16.14
C GLU A 43 -7.99 -23.73 -15.64
N ARG A 44 -9.08 -23.84 -14.86
CA ARG A 44 -9.72 -22.68 -14.22
C ARG A 44 -8.81 -22.06 -13.16
N GLU A 45 -8.17 -22.86 -12.32
CA GLU A 45 -7.22 -22.38 -11.30
C GLU A 45 -6.02 -21.68 -11.94
N GLN A 46 -5.49 -22.21 -13.05
CA GLN A 46 -4.42 -21.58 -13.81
C GLN A 46 -4.86 -20.22 -14.36
N THR A 47 -6.07 -20.12 -14.91
CA THR A 47 -6.63 -18.87 -15.43
C THR A 47 -6.75 -17.81 -14.34
N LEU A 48 -7.31 -18.17 -13.17
CA LEU A 48 -7.43 -17.27 -12.01
C LEU A 48 -6.06 -16.79 -11.51
N THR A 49 -5.08 -17.69 -11.45
CA THR A 49 -3.71 -17.38 -11.02
C THR A 49 -3.05 -16.40 -11.99
N ARG A 50 -3.22 -16.62 -13.30
CA ARG A 50 -2.67 -15.75 -14.34
C ARG A 50 -3.30 -14.35 -14.32
N GLU A 51 -4.62 -14.26 -14.20
CA GLU A 51 -5.33 -12.99 -14.07
C GLU A 51 -4.87 -12.22 -12.81
N THR A 52 -4.78 -12.91 -11.67
CA THR A 52 -4.31 -12.31 -10.41
C THR A 52 -2.87 -11.79 -10.55
N ARG A 53 -2.00 -12.53 -11.23
CA ARG A 53 -0.62 -12.11 -11.50
C ARG A 53 -0.57 -10.86 -12.38
N HIS A 54 -1.42 -10.76 -13.40
CA HIS A 54 -1.50 -9.58 -14.26
C HIS A 54 -1.97 -8.33 -13.49
N LEU A 55 -2.88 -8.48 -12.52
CA LEU A 55 -3.33 -7.38 -11.66
C LEU A 55 -2.26 -6.89 -10.66
N LEU A 56 -1.26 -7.73 -10.37
CA LEU A 56 -0.16 -7.38 -9.44
C LEU A 56 0.93 -6.48 -10.07
N SER A 57 0.71 -5.92 -11.27
CA SER A 57 1.67 -5.06 -11.94
C SER A 57 1.96 -3.79 -11.11
N TRP A 58 3.20 -3.63 -10.70
CA TRP A 58 3.66 -2.45 -9.97
C TRP A 58 3.77 -1.24 -10.90
N HIS A 59 3.20 -0.10 -10.50
CA HIS A 59 3.28 1.17 -11.24
C HIS A 59 4.24 2.15 -10.53
N PRO A 60 5.53 2.20 -10.93
CA PRO A 60 6.54 3.02 -10.25
C PRO A 60 6.22 4.52 -10.29
N LEU A 61 5.70 5.00 -11.43
CA LEU A 61 5.34 6.40 -11.64
C LEU A 61 4.21 6.89 -10.73
N HIS A 62 3.24 6.03 -10.41
CA HIS A 62 2.16 6.40 -9.49
C HIS A 62 2.70 6.47 -8.06
N THR A 63 3.55 5.51 -7.70
CA THR A 63 4.18 5.44 -6.37
C THR A 63 5.02 6.69 -6.08
N THR A 64 5.89 7.11 -6.99
CA THR A 64 6.73 8.31 -6.80
C THR A 64 5.91 9.59 -6.69
N LYS A 65 4.86 9.74 -7.51
CA LYS A 65 3.92 10.88 -7.40
C LYS A 65 3.25 10.93 -6.03
N THR A 66 2.78 9.79 -5.51
CA THR A 66 2.14 9.76 -4.19
C THR A 66 3.10 10.15 -3.08
N VAL A 67 4.32 9.59 -3.05
CA VAL A 67 5.35 9.92 -2.04
C VAL A 67 5.64 11.43 -2.04
N LEU A 68 5.85 12.01 -3.23
CA LEU A 68 6.15 13.43 -3.38
C LEU A 68 4.96 14.30 -2.94
N LEU A 69 3.73 13.92 -3.32
CA LEU A 69 2.52 14.63 -2.95
C LEU A 69 2.32 14.65 -1.43
N TYR A 70 2.51 13.52 -0.73
CA TYR A 70 2.44 13.49 0.73
C TYR A 70 3.50 14.38 1.36
N GLY A 71 4.76 14.28 0.90
CA GLY A 71 5.85 15.12 1.41
C GLY A 71 5.59 16.62 1.24
N VAL A 72 5.16 17.04 0.04
CA VAL A 72 4.83 18.44 -0.25
C VAL A 72 3.63 18.90 0.56
N LEU A 73 2.57 18.09 0.68
CA LEU A 73 1.38 18.45 1.45
C LEU A 73 1.72 18.64 2.93
N THR A 74 2.50 17.74 3.52
CA THR A 74 2.94 17.84 4.92
C THR A 74 3.87 19.04 5.13
N PHE A 75 4.76 19.32 4.18
CA PHE A 75 5.58 20.53 4.20
C PHE A 75 4.73 21.80 4.24
N VAL A 76 3.79 21.95 3.30
CA VAL A 76 2.92 23.12 3.19
C VAL A 76 2.09 23.29 4.46
N LEU A 77 1.54 22.19 5.00
CA LEU A 77 0.75 22.22 6.23
C LEU A 77 1.59 22.68 7.43
N ALA A 78 2.78 22.11 7.62
CA ALA A 78 3.69 22.47 8.70
C ALA A 78 4.15 23.93 8.59
N TRP A 79 4.39 24.40 7.37
CA TRP A 79 4.77 25.79 7.08
C TRP A 79 3.65 26.77 7.40
N VAL A 80 2.41 26.48 6.98
CA VAL A 80 1.24 27.33 7.28
C VAL A 80 0.98 27.40 8.78
N ILE A 81 1.06 26.27 9.50
CA ILE A 81 0.92 26.24 10.96
C ILE A 81 2.03 27.06 11.62
N GLY A 82 3.27 26.92 11.17
CA GLY A 82 4.42 27.70 11.66
C GLY A 82 4.24 29.20 11.45
N ALA A 83 3.78 29.60 10.26
CA ALA A 83 3.51 30.99 9.92
C ALA A 83 2.38 31.58 10.79
N LEU A 84 1.27 30.85 10.96
CA LEU A 84 0.17 31.25 11.85
C LEU A 84 0.64 31.38 13.31
N GLY A 85 1.46 30.44 13.77
CA GLY A 85 2.08 30.50 15.10
C GLY A 85 2.95 31.74 15.28
N SER A 86 3.80 32.04 14.29
CA SER A 86 4.67 33.23 14.32
C SER A 86 3.87 34.54 14.33
N LEU A 87 2.82 34.64 13.53
CA LEU A 87 1.91 35.80 13.48
C LEU A 87 1.15 35.98 14.79
N GLY A 88 0.63 34.89 15.37
CA GLY A 88 -0.03 34.92 16.67
C GLY A 88 0.89 35.39 17.80
N ARG A 89 2.16 34.97 17.79
CA ARG A 89 3.16 35.42 18.77
C ARG A 89 3.59 36.88 18.55
N ALA A 90 3.72 37.33 17.31
CA ALA A 90 3.96 38.74 16.99
C ALA A 90 2.80 39.63 17.47
N TYR A 91 1.55 39.19 17.23
CA TYR A 91 0.36 39.86 17.75
C TYR A 91 0.31 39.89 19.28
N ALA A 92 0.63 38.79 19.95
CA ALA A 92 0.72 38.74 21.41
C ALA A 92 1.82 39.68 21.95
N ALA A 93 2.97 39.79 21.27
CA ALA A 93 4.04 40.70 21.64
C ALA A 93 3.65 42.17 21.47
N LEU A 94 2.93 42.53 20.39
CA LEU A 94 2.36 43.86 20.18
C LEU A 94 1.38 44.23 21.30
N LYS A 95 0.44 43.32 21.61
CA LYS A 95 -0.52 43.51 22.70
C LYS A 95 0.16 43.64 24.07
N ALA A 96 1.25 42.93 24.32
CA ALA A 96 2.02 43.02 25.56
C ALA A 96 2.81 44.34 25.65
N ALA A 97 3.35 44.84 24.54
CA ALA A 97 4.07 46.11 24.47
C ALA A 97 3.17 47.34 24.67
N GLU A 98 1.87 47.21 24.39
CA GLU A 98 0.87 48.24 24.67
C GLU A 98 0.55 48.42 26.16
N VAL A 99 0.92 47.45 27.02
CA VAL A 99 0.71 47.54 28.47
C VAL A 99 1.80 48.42 29.11
N THR A 100 1.68 49.73 28.85
CA THR A 100 2.02 50.88 29.72
C THR A 100 3.48 51.07 30.20
N ILE A 101 4.15 52.06 29.60
CA ILE A 101 5.18 52.90 30.23
C ILE A 101 4.46 53.95 31.10
N PRO A 102 4.63 53.99 32.43
CA PRO A 102 4.07 55.08 33.24
C PRO A 102 4.93 56.34 33.07
N LEU A 103 4.42 57.34 32.34
CA LEU A 103 5.04 58.68 32.27
C LEU A 103 4.32 59.64 33.23
N PRO A 104 5.08 60.49 33.95
CA PRO A 104 4.51 61.37 34.96
C PRO A 104 3.79 62.54 34.29
N VAL A 105 2.47 62.57 34.47
CA VAL A 105 1.60 63.76 34.56
C VAL A 105 1.92 64.91 33.59
N VAL A 106 1.53 64.78 32.32
CA VAL A 106 1.12 65.95 31.52
C VAL A 106 -0.10 65.56 30.69
N LYS A 107 -1.11 66.43 30.76
CA LYS A 107 -2.46 66.28 30.22
C LYS A 107 -2.49 65.99 28.72
N ASP A 108 -3.40 65.08 28.37
CA ASP A 108 -4.14 64.97 27.12
C ASP A 108 -3.32 64.82 25.83
N PHE A 109 -2.68 63.66 25.64
CA PHE A 109 -2.70 62.92 24.37
C PHE A 109 -2.15 61.50 24.64
N VAL A 110 -3.04 60.56 24.96
CA VAL A 110 -2.71 59.14 24.97
C VAL A 110 -2.66 58.72 23.50
N PHE A 111 -1.47 58.57 22.93
CA PHE A 111 -1.32 57.85 21.66
C PHE A 111 -1.61 56.37 21.94
N ASN A 112 -2.89 56.02 22.01
CA ASN A 112 -3.34 54.68 22.31
C ASN A 112 -3.26 53.86 21.02
N ILE A 113 -2.11 53.25 20.78
CA ILE A 113 -1.89 52.34 19.65
C ILE A 113 -2.82 51.11 19.77
N GLY A 114 -3.26 50.79 20.99
CA GLY A 114 -4.14 49.65 21.29
C GLY A 114 -5.59 49.75 20.83
N SER A 115 -6.05 50.94 20.40
CA SER A 115 -7.35 51.05 19.74
C SER A 115 -7.33 50.59 18.27
N PHE A 116 -6.14 50.36 17.70
CA PHE A 116 -5.95 49.91 16.31
C PHE A 116 -5.56 48.43 16.20
N VAL A 117 -5.38 47.73 17.34
CA VAL A 117 -5.05 46.31 17.35
C VAL A 117 -6.35 45.49 17.35
N PRO A 118 -6.65 44.75 16.26
CA PRO A 118 -7.93 44.04 16.15
C PRO A 118 -7.99 42.89 17.17
N THR A 119 -8.89 43.01 18.15
CA THR A 119 -9.18 42.03 19.23
C THR A 119 -9.79 40.74 18.69
N SER A 120 -9.03 40.01 17.88
CA SER A 120 -9.46 38.78 17.24
C SER A 120 -9.01 37.59 18.08
N THR A 121 -9.98 36.81 18.58
CA THR A 121 -9.76 35.58 19.35
C THR A 121 -8.93 34.54 18.59
N THR A 122 -8.99 34.57 17.27
CA THR A 122 -8.26 33.71 16.34
C THR A 122 -6.74 33.86 16.44
N PHE A 123 -6.22 35.08 16.59
CA PHE A 123 -4.77 35.31 16.71
C PHE A 123 -4.25 34.99 18.11
N GLY A 124 -5.09 35.14 19.14
CA GLY A 124 -4.81 34.67 20.49
C GLY A 124 -4.62 33.14 20.54
N LEU A 125 -5.50 32.37 19.89
CA LEU A 125 -5.36 30.92 19.75
C LEU A 125 -4.15 30.55 18.88
N ALA A 126 -3.90 31.28 17.80
CA ALA A 126 -2.76 31.02 16.92
C ALA A 126 -1.41 31.15 17.64
N SER A 127 -1.30 32.00 18.67
CA SER A 127 -0.07 32.15 19.47
C SER A 127 0.36 30.87 20.20
N GLN A 128 -0.56 29.92 20.40
CA GLN A 128 -0.30 28.62 21.04
C GLN A 128 0.25 27.58 20.05
N PHE A 129 0.24 27.87 18.74
CA PHE A 129 0.81 26.97 17.75
C PHE A 129 2.34 26.98 17.77
N PRO A 130 2.97 25.83 17.46
CA PRO A 130 4.40 25.78 17.25
C PRO A 130 4.80 26.69 16.08
N ALA A 131 5.78 27.59 16.28
CA ALA A 131 6.37 28.35 15.18
C ALA A 131 7.48 27.53 14.57
N PHE A 132 7.10 26.67 13.64
CA PHE A 132 8.05 26.01 12.77
C PHE A 132 8.70 27.04 11.85
N THR A 133 10.03 26.98 11.76
CA THR A 133 10.76 27.70 10.72
C THR A 133 10.68 26.96 9.40
N PHE A 134 11.11 27.60 8.30
CA PHE A 134 11.10 27.00 6.96
C PHE A 134 11.86 25.68 6.94
N ARG A 135 12.99 25.70 7.64
CA ARG A 135 13.88 24.56 7.78
C ARG A 135 13.20 23.41 8.54
N ASP A 136 12.46 23.72 9.60
CA ASP A 136 11.73 22.71 10.37
C ASP A 136 10.62 22.08 9.54
N SER A 137 9.84 22.90 8.82
CA SER A 137 8.79 22.40 7.92
C SER A 137 9.36 21.52 6.81
N LEU A 138 10.53 21.87 6.26
CA LEU A 138 11.24 21.08 5.25
C LEU A 138 11.67 19.71 5.80
N TYR A 139 12.24 19.67 7.02
CA TYR A 139 12.61 18.40 7.64
C TYR A 139 11.40 17.53 7.95
N ILE A 140 10.29 18.12 8.40
CA ILE A 140 9.04 17.40 8.63
C ILE A 140 8.51 16.79 7.31
N GLY A 141 8.46 17.57 6.24
CA GLY A 141 8.03 17.10 4.93
C GLY A 141 8.93 15.99 4.37
N LEU A 142 10.25 16.14 4.48
CA LEU A 142 11.22 15.11 4.09
C LEU A 142 11.10 13.83 4.93
N GLY A 143 10.89 13.96 6.24
CA GLY A 143 10.70 12.82 7.14
C GLY A 143 9.47 11.99 6.78
N VAL A 144 8.33 12.66 6.49
CA VAL A 144 7.11 11.99 6.04
C VAL A 144 7.31 11.35 4.66
N ALA A 145 7.94 12.05 3.72
CA ALA A 145 8.24 11.49 2.40
C ALA A 145 9.12 10.22 2.51
N ALA A 146 10.14 10.25 3.37
CA ALA A 146 11.00 9.09 3.62
C ALA A 146 10.24 7.92 4.24
N ALA A 147 9.38 8.19 5.24
CA ALA A 147 8.56 7.15 5.87
C ALA A 147 7.61 6.48 4.87
N VAL A 148 6.91 7.27 4.06
CA VAL A 148 6.01 6.74 3.01
C VAL A 148 6.81 6.00 1.94
N ALA A 149 7.99 6.48 1.56
CA ALA A 149 8.85 5.77 0.61
C ALA A 149 9.26 4.37 1.12
N ILE A 150 9.65 4.27 2.40
CA ILE A 150 9.99 3.00 3.05
C ILE A 150 8.79 2.06 3.05
N GLU A 151 7.61 2.56 3.45
CA GLU A 151 6.37 1.78 3.46
C GLU A 151 6.07 1.21 2.06
N LYS A 152 6.14 2.04 1.01
CA LYS A 152 5.92 1.61 -0.38
C LYS A 152 6.95 0.58 -0.85
N LEU A 153 8.20 0.70 -0.40
CA LEU A 153 9.26 -0.25 -0.72
C LEU A 153 8.98 -1.62 -0.08
N ILE A 154 8.53 -1.64 1.17
CA ILE A 154 8.10 -2.87 1.86
C ILE A 154 6.94 -3.52 1.11
N PHE A 155 5.90 -2.75 0.75
CA PHE A 155 4.78 -3.29 -0.02
C PHE A 155 5.20 -3.82 -1.39
N ALA A 156 6.10 -3.14 -2.09
CA ALA A 156 6.65 -3.61 -3.36
C ALA A 156 7.40 -4.94 -3.20
N ALA A 157 8.20 -5.09 -2.14
CA ALA A 157 8.89 -6.34 -1.83
C ALA A 157 7.91 -7.48 -1.52
N LEU A 158 6.84 -7.22 -0.75
CA LEU A 158 5.79 -8.19 -0.48
C LEU A 158 5.04 -8.60 -1.76
N GLN A 159 4.70 -7.64 -2.61
CA GLN A 159 4.07 -7.89 -3.91
C GLN A 159 4.97 -8.72 -4.83
N TRP A 160 6.27 -8.43 -4.85
CA TRP A 160 7.25 -9.20 -5.62
C TRP A 160 7.29 -10.67 -5.17
N ASN A 161 7.34 -10.92 -3.87
CA ASN A 161 7.31 -12.28 -3.32
C ASN A 161 6.01 -13.02 -3.68
N ARG A 162 4.87 -12.34 -3.62
CA ARG A 162 3.57 -12.90 -4.05
C ARG A 162 3.57 -13.23 -5.55
N ALA A 163 4.09 -12.33 -6.39
CA ALA A 163 4.18 -12.56 -7.83
C ALA A 163 5.10 -13.76 -8.15
N ARG A 164 6.22 -13.91 -7.42
CA ARG A 164 7.11 -15.07 -7.56
C ARG A 164 6.44 -16.37 -7.14
N ALA A 165 5.71 -16.37 -6.04
CA ALA A 165 4.95 -17.53 -5.59
C ALA A 165 3.85 -17.92 -6.59
N LEU A 166 3.10 -16.94 -7.12
CA LEU A 166 2.09 -17.17 -8.16
C LEU A 166 2.70 -17.75 -9.45
N HIS A 167 3.89 -17.28 -9.83
CA HIS A 167 4.58 -17.82 -10.99
C HIS A 167 5.04 -19.27 -10.79
N ALA A 168 5.50 -19.63 -9.59
CA ALA A 168 5.83 -21.00 -9.25
C ALA A 168 4.59 -21.92 -9.29
N SER A 169 3.46 -21.48 -8.70
CA SER A 169 2.21 -22.24 -8.77
C SER A 169 1.67 -22.39 -10.19
N GLU A 170 1.87 -21.38 -11.05
CA GLU A 170 1.48 -21.46 -12.47
C GLU A 170 2.27 -22.56 -13.21
N ALA A 171 3.58 -22.66 -12.95
CA ALA A 171 4.43 -23.70 -13.52
C ALA A 171 4.07 -25.11 -12.99
N GLU A 172 3.74 -25.22 -11.71
CA GLU A 172 3.26 -26.48 -11.11
C GLU A 172 1.92 -26.91 -11.76
N LEU A 173 0.95 -26.01 -11.85
CA LEU A 173 -0.35 -26.29 -12.50
C LEU A 173 -0.19 -26.69 -13.97
N GLU A 174 0.73 -26.06 -14.70
CA GLU A 174 1.00 -26.40 -16.10
C GLU A 174 1.54 -27.83 -16.23
N GLN A 175 2.46 -28.24 -15.36
CA GLN A 175 2.98 -29.61 -15.31
C GLN A 175 1.88 -30.64 -14.95
N GLU A 176 1.03 -30.30 -13.99
CA GLU A 176 -0.07 -31.16 -13.56
C GLU A 176 -1.11 -31.36 -14.67
N ILE A 177 -1.50 -30.27 -15.35
CA ILE A 177 -2.43 -30.34 -16.50
C ILE A 177 -1.84 -31.18 -17.63
N ALA A 178 -0.54 -31.00 -17.93
CA ALA A 178 0.15 -31.79 -18.95
C ALA A 178 0.12 -33.29 -18.61
N THR A 179 0.38 -33.64 -17.35
CA THR A 179 0.35 -35.02 -16.84
C THR A 179 -1.06 -35.62 -16.91
N LEU A 180 -2.08 -34.89 -16.46
CA LEU A 180 -3.48 -35.32 -16.55
C LEU A 180 -3.93 -35.53 -18.00
N LYS A 181 -3.53 -34.65 -18.92
CA LYS A 181 -3.80 -34.79 -20.36
C LYS A 181 -3.09 -36.00 -20.97
N GLU A 182 -1.93 -36.39 -20.47
CA GLU A 182 -1.26 -37.62 -20.87
C GLU A 182 -2.01 -38.86 -20.36
N TRP A 183 -2.43 -38.89 -19.09
CA TRP A 183 -3.22 -39.99 -18.54
C TRP A 183 -4.56 -40.16 -19.26
N ARG A 184 -5.22 -39.04 -19.59
CA ARG A 184 -6.46 -39.04 -20.39
C ARG A 184 -6.26 -39.68 -21.77
N ARG A 185 -5.14 -39.36 -22.44
CA ARG A 185 -4.77 -39.98 -23.73
C ARG A 185 -4.42 -41.46 -23.62
N GLY A 186 -3.91 -41.89 -22.46
CA GLY A 186 -3.69 -43.30 -22.16
C GLY A 186 -4.99 -44.09 -21.93
N ALA A 187 -5.99 -43.47 -21.30
CA ALA A 187 -7.30 -44.08 -20.99
C ALA A 187 -8.27 -44.14 -22.19
N SER A 188 -7.91 -43.54 -23.33
CA SER A 188 -8.70 -43.58 -24.58
C SER A 188 -8.33 -44.71 -25.54
N ARG A 189 -7.26 -45.46 -25.25
CA ARG A 189 -6.85 -46.68 -25.94
C ARG A 189 -7.35 -47.92 -25.19
#